data_AF-A0A822UYZ3-F1
#
_entry.id   AF-A0A822UYZ3-F1
#
_cell.length_a   1.000
_cell.length_b   1.000
_cell.length_c   1.000
_cell.angle_alpha   90.00
_cell.angle_beta   90.00
_cell.angle_gamma   90.00
#
_symmetry.space_group_name_H-M   'P 1'
#
loop_
_entity.id
_entity.type
_entity.pdbx_description
1 polymer ?
#
loop_
_entity_poly.entity_id
_entity_poly.type
_entity_poly.pdbx_seq_one_letter_code
_entity_poly.pdbx_strand_id
1 'polypeptide(L)'
;MASSSQYWLCVASNENGQLIHGCLVCHAEPWAILPPELHHSEIELGGTKLHIIQALLARDAASEIALKLETKFSLDLSAYSGPTILMTGQRHRLLDGFGKSASPTITYTAGDFPDFADAIWLNAIEALKSLFGEDFRKHPDRLGAFLVFGDVQATEVFASVGFEVERDQGADLTVHPNRFTLIPRGSIDGAIAVLVELLIDSEPAYSALLTLSGHTSQTVDAVPFDEYRVSVFDKTGSLIFREGCPLLLKFGFNLSAMGQTYSINDNLAASAKGVGKNLLAKAKTVTPRSTTRSFVGVSSVAFDAHFSKARSLVRRLAPVSTGDRWFPRGIASEIEVIRHLNTMLDGGRISSAVIVDPFFGVDTLRRVIARLESLDVKLTVVMSLSAIDPETNQAKEGLLADLQKMLEEVRHHPEQSAITALRVVNLTDGGKQAFHDRYLLLSPHEGEQEVYLLSNSLNRMAGNWPFCISKLDPAAARDAAHYIVGLVQGRDISGSTKPEVTFQWPHHENS
;
A
#
# COMPACT_ATOMS: atom_id res chain seq x y z
N MET A 1 -12.15 -23.47 42.86
CA MET A 1 -12.63 -22.29 42.12
C MET A 1 -12.21 -22.48 40.68
N ALA A 2 -13.16 -22.57 39.76
CA ALA A 2 -12.87 -22.92 38.37
C ALA A 2 -12.07 -21.79 37.71
N SER A 3 -10.86 -22.11 37.24
CA SER A 3 -10.08 -21.28 36.31
C SER A 3 -10.92 -21.13 35.04
N SER A 4 -11.65 -20.04 34.88
CA SER A 4 -12.34 -19.73 33.62
C SER A 4 -11.27 -19.39 32.58
N SER A 5 -11.17 -20.20 31.52
CA SER A 5 -10.30 -19.90 30.38
C SER A 5 -10.80 -18.64 29.68
N GLN A 6 -10.22 -17.49 30.02
CA GLN A 6 -10.63 -16.17 29.52
C GLN A 6 -9.88 -15.74 28.26
N TYR A 7 -9.07 -16.61 27.65
CA TYR A 7 -8.23 -16.23 26.52
C TYR A 7 -8.40 -17.22 25.39
N TRP A 8 -8.57 -16.72 24.16
CA TRP A 8 -8.64 -17.55 22.98
C TRP A 8 -7.43 -17.32 22.09
N LEU A 9 -6.65 -18.37 21.88
CA LEU A 9 -5.53 -18.41 20.94
C LEU A 9 -6.01 -19.09 19.65
N CYS A 10 -5.72 -18.49 18.51
CA CYS A 10 -5.91 -19.12 17.20
C CYS A 10 -4.72 -18.80 16.30
N VAL A 11 -4.07 -19.82 15.73
CA VAL A 11 -2.88 -19.65 14.88
C VAL A 11 -2.98 -20.54 13.66
N ALA A 12 -2.74 -19.95 12.49
CA ALA A 12 -2.55 -20.64 11.23
C ALA A 12 -1.08 -20.56 10.80
N SER A 13 -0.46 -21.70 10.58
CA SER A 13 0.93 -21.82 10.12
C SER A 13 1.09 -22.95 9.11
N ASN A 14 2.20 -22.96 8.38
CA ASN A 14 2.56 -24.08 7.51
C ASN A 14 3.44 -25.10 8.24
N GLU A 15 3.76 -26.20 7.57
CA GLU A 15 4.61 -27.29 8.07
C GLU A 15 6.03 -26.81 8.50
N ASN A 16 6.50 -25.70 7.94
CA ASN A 16 7.81 -25.10 8.26
C ASN A 16 7.74 -24.11 9.44
N GLY A 17 6.59 -23.95 10.09
CA GLY A 17 6.42 -23.00 11.19
C GLY A 17 6.40 -21.54 10.75
N GLN A 18 6.09 -21.26 9.49
CA GLN A 18 5.89 -19.89 9.00
C GLN A 18 4.46 -19.44 9.29
N LEU A 19 4.31 -18.25 9.89
CA LEU A 19 3.01 -17.69 10.24
C LEU A 19 2.24 -17.29 8.97
N ILE A 20 0.96 -17.63 8.95
CA ILE A 20 0.05 -17.16 7.91
C ILE A 20 -0.93 -16.15 8.50
N HIS A 21 -1.46 -16.43 9.70
CA HIS A 21 -2.23 -15.48 10.50
C HIS A 21 -2.35 -16.02 11.93
N GLY A 22 -2.48 -15.16 12.92
CA GLY A 22 -2.89 -15.61 14.25
C GLY A 22 -3.43 -14.50 15.12
N CYS A 23 -4.08 -14.89 16.21
CA CYS A 23 -4.56 -13.96 17.21
C CYS A 23 -4.58 -14.55 18.63
N LEU A 24 -4.53 -13.65 19.61
CA LEU A 24 -4.81 -13.89 21.02
C LEU A 24 -5.87 -12.89 21.46
N VAL A 25 -7.04 -13.39 21.84
CA VAL A 25 -8.17 -12.57 22.30
C VAL A 25 -8.29 -12.69 23.81
N CYS A 26 -8.14 -11.57 24.51
CA CYS A 26 -8.38 -11.47 25.94
C CYS A 26 -9.88 -11.30 26.21
N HIS A 27 -10.38 -11.93 27.26
CA HIS A 27 -11.80 -11.97 27.65
C HIS A 27 -12.70 -12.74 26.67
N ALA A 28 -12.28 -13.94 26.26
CA ALA A 28 -13.19 -14.92 25.68
C ALA A 28 -14.38 -15.16 26.64
N GLU A 29 -15.58 -15.28 26.08
CA GLU A 29 -16.80 -15.44 26.86
C GLU A 29 -16.68 -16.62 27.84
N PRO A 30 -17.15 -16.53 29.09
CA PRO A 30 -16.97 -17.57 30.11
C PRO A 30 -17.58 -18.93 29.74
N TRP A 31 -18.49 -18.95 28.75
CA TRP A 31 -19.13 -20.15 28.19
C TRP A 31 -18.52 -20.61 26.87
N ALA A 32 -17.40 -20.02 26.44
CA ALA A 32 -16.68 -20.48 25.26
C ALA A 32 -16.21 -21.93 25.50
N ILE A 33 -16.71 -22.85 24.66
CA ILE A 33 -16.27 -24.23 24.63
C ILE A 33 -15.66 -24.44 23.25
N LEU A 34 -14.40 -24.86 23.21
CA LEU A 34 -13.72 -25.25 21.99
C LEU A 34 -13.72 -26.79 21.90
N PRO A 35 -14.47 -27.38 20.95
CA PRO A 35 -14.46 -28.82 20.71
C PRO A 35 -13.04 -29.36 20.48
N PRO A 36 -12.67 -30.53 21.04
CA PRO A 36 -11.32 -31.11 20.90
C PRO A 36 -10.84 -31.24 19.46
N GLU A 37 -11.74 -31.56 18.53
CA GLU A 37 -11.49 -31.65 17.09
C GLU A 37 -11.08 -30.32 16.44
N LEU A 38 -11.31 -29.18 17.10
CA LEU A 38 -10.90 -27.86 16.64
C LEU A 38 -9.59 -27.39 17.28
N HIS A 39 -9.05 -28.10 18.29
CA HIS A 39 -7.81 -27.71 18.96
C HIS A 39 -6.60 -27.77 18.03
N HIS A 40 -6.58 -28.80 17.18
CA HIS A 40 -5.64 -28.91 16.09
C HIS A 40 -6.37 -29.47 14.87
N SER A 41 -6.37 -28.70 13.79
CA SER A 41 -6.91 -29.15 12.50
C SER A 41 -5.91 -28.87 11.39
N GLU A 42 -5.91 -29.75 10.40
CA GLU A 42 -5.07 -29.65 9.22
C GLU A 42 -5.95 -29.40 8.00
N ILE A 43 -5.57 -28.41 7.18
CA ILE A 43 -6.21 -28.16 5.89
C ILE A 43 -5.17 -28.43 4.81
N GLU A 44 -5.46 -29.41 3.96
CA GLU A 44 -4.60 -29.75 2.83
C GLU A 44 -4.89 -28.83 1.64
N LEU A 45 -3.84 -28.13 1.19
CA LEU A 45 -3.89 -27.16 0.10
C LEU A 45 -2.88 -27.54 -0.98
N GLY A 46 -3.32 -28.35 -1.96
CA GLY A 46 -2.53 -28.62 -3.16
C GLY A 46 -1.13 -29.20 -2.89
N GLY A 47 -1.01 -30.08 -1.89
CA GLY A 47 0.26 -30.70 -1.50
C GLY A 47 1.02 -29.99 -0.37
N THR A 48 0.44 -28.96 0.24
CA THR A 48 0.96 -28.33 1.46
C THR A 48 -0.12 -28.33 2.55
N LYS A 49 0.25 -28.55 3.81
CA LYS A 49 -0.71 -28.47 4.92
C LYS A 49 -0.65 -27.13 5.64
N LEU A 50 -1.84 -26.61 5.95
CA LEU A 50 -2.04 -25.58 6.95
C LEU A 50 -2.37 -26.22 8.29
N HIS A 51 -1.58 -25.93 9.30
CA HIS A 51 -1.86 -26.28 10.68
C HIS A 51 -2.61 -25.14 11.34
N ILE A 52 -3.83 -25.43 11.80
CA ILE A 52 -4.67 -24.53 12.57
C ILE A 52 -4.65 -25.01 14.01
N ILE A 53 -4.13 -24.17 14.90
CA ILE A 53 -4.10 -24.43 16.34
C ILE A 53 -5.07 -23.47 17.00
N GLN A 54 -6.02 -24.01 17.76
CA GLN A 54 -6.92 -23.22 18.58
C GLN A 54 -6.86 -23.71 20.02
N ALA A 55 -6.81 -22.78 20.98
CA ALA A 55 -6.79 -23.13 22.39
C ALA A 55 -7.52 -22.09 23.23
N LEU A 56 -8.23 -22.57 24.26
CA LEU A 56 -8.74 -21.73 25.33
C LEU A 56 -7.75 -21.77 26.49
N LEU A 57 -7.11 -20.64 26.75
CA LEU A 57 -6.00 -20.54 27.69
C LEU A 57 -6.47 -20.02 29.04
N ALA A 58 -5.87 -20.57 30.09
CA ALA A 58 -5.82 -19.92 31.39
C ALA A 58 -4.89 -18.71 31.34
N ARG A 59 -5.07 -17.79 32.28
CA ARG A 59 -4.32 -16.53 32.33
C ARG A 59 -2.81 -16.72 32.36
N ASP A 60 -2.32 -17.68 33.12
CA ASP A 60 -0.88 -17.93 33.28
C ASP A 60 -0.24 -18.34 31.94
N ALA A 61 -0.91 -19.21 31.19
CA ALA A 61 -0.47 -19.65 29.87
C ALA A 61 -0.52 -18.52 28.83
N ALA A 62 -1.57 -17.69 28.85
CA ALA A 62 -1.67 -16.52 27.98
C ALA A 62 -0.58 -15.48 28.30
N SER A 63 -0.28 -15.27 29.58
CA SER A 63 0.75 -14.34 30.06
C SER A 63 2.16 -14.81 29.68
N GLU A 64 2.43 -16.11 29.73
CA GLU A 64 3.70 -16.68 29.27
C GLU A 64 3.92 -16.44 27.78
N ILE A 65 2.88 -16.65 26.96
CA ILE A 65 2.93 -16.38 25.51
C ILE A 65 3.20 -14.90 25.24
N ALA A 66 2.45 -14.00 25.90
CA ALA A 66 2.64 -12.56 25.75
C ALA A 66 4.06 -12.12 26.15
N LEU A 67 4.59 -12.64 27.25
CA LEU A 67 5.95 -12.35 27.71
C LEU A 67 7.01 -12.83 26.71
N LYS A 68 6.86 -14.03 26.13
CA LYS A 68 7.79 -14.54 25.11
C LYS A 68 7.73 -13.72 23.82
N LEU A 69 6.55 -13.25 23.43
CA LEU A 69 6.38 -12.35 22.28
C LEU A 69 7.07 -11.00 22.52
N GLU A 70 6.88 -10.40 23.70
CA GLU A 70 7.46 -9.10 24.07
C GLU A 70 8.99 -9.16 24.22
N THR A 71 9.52 -10.21 24.85
CA THR A 71 10.95 -10.28 25.22
C THR A 71 11.82 -11.00 24.20
N LYS A 72 11.26 -11.94 23.42
CA LYS A 72 12.01 -12.80 22.51
C LYS A 72 11.49 -12.75 21.07
N PHE A 73 10.43 -11.99 20.80
CA PHE A 73 9.77 -11.96 19.50
C PHE A 73 9.47 -13.38 18.98
N SER A 74 9.04 -14.28 19.87
CA SER A 74 8.82 -15.68 19.54
C SER A 74 7.47 -16.17 20.05
N LEU A 75 6.69 -16.81 19.18
CA LEU A 75 5.45 -17.51 19.51
C LEU A 75 5.73 -19.01 19.62
N ASP A 76 5.82 -19.51 20.85
CA ASP A 76 6.08 -20.93 21.14
C ASP A 76 4.76 -21.69 21.32
N LEU A 77 4.44 -22.57 20.37
CA LEU A 77 3.22 -23.37 20.36
C LEU A 77 3.46 -24.84 20.73
N SER A 78 4.64 -25.18 21.27
CA SER A 78 5.02 -26.58 21.57
C SER A 78 4.05 -27.29 22.52
N ALA A 79 3.49 -26.55 23.48
CA ALA A 79 2.45 -27.05 24.40
C ALA A 79 1.16 -27.49 23.70
N TYR A 80 0.95 -27.06 22.45
CA TYR A 80 -0.22 -27.35 21.63
C TYR A 80 0.13 -28.18 20.39
N SER A 81 1.25 -28.92 20.44
CA SER A 81 1.80 -29.69 19.30
C SER A 81 2.12 -28.83 18.08
N GLY A 82 2.39 -27.54 18.29
CA GLY A 82 2.71 -26.57 17.24
C GLY A 82 4.19 -26.17 17.18
N PRO A 83 4.58 -25.45 16.12
CA PRO A 83 5.94 -24.95 15.94
C PRO A 83 6.24 -23.75 16.85
N THR A 84 7.53 -23.40 16.97
CA THR A 84 7.94 -22.07 17.44
C THR A 84 8.12 -21.15 16.25
N ILE A 85 7.46 -19.99 16.28
CA ILE A 85 7.44 -19.03 15.18
C ILE A 85 8.17 -17.76 15.61
N LEU A 86 9.11 -17.29 14.78
CA LEU A 86 9.85 -16.04 15.03
C LEU A 86 9.15 -14.84 14.38
N MET A 87 9.11 -13.74 15.12
CA MET A 87 8.55 -12.44 14.72
C MET A 87 9.70 -11.46 14.47
N THR A 88 9.49 -10.50 13.58
CA THR A 88 10.48 -9.50 13.19
C THR A 88 10.15 -8.08 13.63
N GLY A 89 8.93 -7.87 14.14
CA GLY A 89 8.52 -6.57 14.65
C GLY A 89 7.27 -6.67 15.51
N GLN A 90 7.10 -5.67 16.38
CA GLN A 90 5.87 -5.40 17.11
C GLN A 90 5.39 -3.96 16.90
N ARG A 91 4.07 -3.76 16.90
CA ARG A 91 3.43 -2.46 16.84
C ARG A 91 2.20 -2.48 17.72
N HIS A 92 2.15 -1.55 18.65
CA HIS A 92 0.98 -1.35 19.48
C HIS A 92 -0.04 -0.46 18.76
N ARG A 93 -1.32 -0.71 18.99
CA ARG A 93 -2.42 0.14 18.53
C ARG A 93 -3.33 0.42 19.72
N LEU A 94 -3.59 1.71 19.95
CA LEU A 94 -4.51 2.13 20.98
C LEU A 94 -5.95 1.73 20.65
N LEU A 95 -6.67 1.27 21.68
CA LEU A 95 -8.13 1.40 21.70
C LEU A 95 -8.43 2.89 21.56
N ASP A 96 -9.27 3.25 20.59
CA ASP A 96 -9.81 4.60 20.58
C ASP A 96 -10.58 4.81 21.90
N GLY A 97 -10.58 6.04 22.42
CA GLY A 97 -11.43 6.44 23.56
C GLY A 97 -12.93 6.30 23.30
N PHE A 98 -13.33 5.58 22.24
CA PHE A 98 -14.69 5.26 21.84
C PHE A 98 -15.02 3.77 21.96
N GLY A 99 -14.14 2.96 22.57
CA GLY A 99 -14.52 1.64 23.08
C GLY A 99 -14.93 0.63 22.01
N LYS A 100 -14.41 0.72 20.78
CA LYS A 100 -14.62 -0.35 19.80
C LYS A 100 -13.66 -1.50 20.08
N SER A 101 -14.17 -2.54 20.76
CA SER A 101 -13.54 -3.84 21.05
C SER A 101 -13.09 -4.66 19.84
N ALA A 102 -13.02 -4.07 18.63
CA ALA A 102 -12.81 -4.76 17.36
C ALA A 102 -11.44 -4.49 16.70
N SER A 103 -10.53 -3.75 17.35
CA SER A 103 -9.17 -3.51 16.83
C SER A 103 -8.12 -4.17 17.73
N PRO A 104 -7.03 -4.74 17.16
CA PRO A 104 -5.96 -5.33 17.95
C PRO A 104 -5.24 -4.24 18.75
N THR A 105 -4.88 -4.57 19.98
CA THR A 105 -4.08 -3.75 20.91
C THR A 105 -2.58 -3.85 20.58
N ILE A 106 -2.14 -5.02 20.09
CA ILE A 106 -0.76 -5.26 19.66
C ILE A 106 -0.78 -6.10 18.39
N THR A 107 0.12 -5.79 17.46
CA THR A 107 0.37 -6.58 16.26
C THR A 107 1.83 -6.99 16.25
N TYR A 108 2.11 -8.26 16.03
CA TYR A 108 3.43 -8.79 15.73
C TYR A 108 3.48 -9.25 14.28
N THR A 109 4.59 -9.02 13.58
CA THR A 109 4.75 -9.42 12.18
C THR A 109 5.79 -10.51 12.03
N ALA A 110 5.53 -11.50 11.18
CA ALA A 110 6.51 -12.51 10.82
C ALA A 110 7.55 -11.95 9.84
N GLY A 111 8.77 -12.47 9.89
CA GLY A 111 9.83 -12.08 8.95
C GLY A 111 9.61 -12.61 7.54
N ASP A 112 9.17 -13.86 7.46
CA ASP A 112 9.03 -14.57 6.21
C ASP A 112 7.61 -15.06 6.00
N PHE A 113 7.20 -14.98 4.74
CA PHE A 113 5.93 -15.52 4.28
C PHE A 113 6.21 -16.90 3.72
N PRO A 114 5.27 -17.84 3.82
CA PRO A 114 5.36 -19.09 3.10
C PRO A 114 5.59 -18.87 1.61
N ASP A 115 6.53 -19.62 1.04
CA ASP A 115 6.78 -19.65 -0.41
C ASP A 115 5.77 -20.55 -1.11
N PHE A 116 4.50 -20.17 -1.03
CA PHE A 116 3.42 -20.89 -1.71
C PHE A 116 3.25 -20.42 -3.14
N ALA A 117 2.90 -21.35 -4.02
CA ALA A 117 2.35 -21.02 -5.33
C ALA A 117 1.03 -20.24 -5.18
N ASP A 118 0.73 -19.38 -6.15
CA ASP A 118 -0.42 -18.46 -6.08
C ASP A 118 -1.77 -19.20 -5.89
N ALA A 119 -1.92 -20.37 -6.50
CA ALA A 119 -3.12 -21.21 -6.32
C ALA A 119 -3.28 -21.71 -4.87
N ILE A 120 -2.17 -22.06 -4.20
CA ILE A 120 -2.17 -22.52 -2.80
C ILE A 120 -2.50 -21.34 -1.88
N TRP A 121 -1.90 -20.17 -2.15
CA TRP A 121 -2.20 -18.94 -1.44
C TRP A 121 -3.68 -18.52 -1.55
N LEU A 122 -4.29 -18.66 -2.74
CA LEU A 122 -5.71 -18.38 -2.94
C LEU A 122 -6.60 -19.29 -2.09
N ASN A 123 -6.31 -20.59 -2.09
CA ASN A 123 -7.05 -21.54 -1.26
C ASN A 123 -6.84 -21.28 0.23
N ALA A 124 -5.62 -20.88 0.64
CA ALA A 124 -5.32 -20.49 2.01
C ALA A 124 -6.15 -19.27 2.43
N ILE A 125 -6.19 -18.21 1.62
CA ILE A 125 -6.97 -17.00 1.93
C ILE A 125 -8.46 -17.31 2.06
N GLU A 126 -9.04 -18.14 1.19
CA GLU A 126 -10.46 -18.52 1.29
C GLU A 126 -10.72 -19.40 2.53
N ALA A 127 -9.82 -20.35 2.84
CA ALA A 127 -9.92 -21.17 4.05
C ALA A 127 -9.86 -20.31 5.32
N LEU A 128 -8.90 -19.38 5.40
CA LEU A 128 -8.75 -18.46 6.53
C LEU A 128 -9.94 -17.50 6.63
N LYS A 129 -10.49 -17.02 5.51
CA LYS A 129 -11.71 -16.22 5.53
C LYS A 129 -12.89 -16.98 6.13
N SER A 130 -13.02 -18.27 5.82
CA SER A 130 -14.06 -19.12 6.42
C SER A 130 -13.82 -19.35 7.92
N LEU A 131 -12.56 -19.45 8.36
CA LEU A 131 -12.20 -19.74 9.75
C LEU A 131 -12.23 -18.50 10.66
N PHE A 132 -11.67 -17.39 10.19
CA PHE A 132 -11.45 -16.17 10.97
C PHE A 132 -12.50 -15.09 10.67
N GLY A 133 -13.32 -15.26 9.62
CA GLY A 133 -14.27 -14.24 9.16
C GLY A 133 -13.59 -13.02 8.53
N GLU A 134 -12.26 -13.03 8.40
CA GLU A 134 -11.47 -11.91 7.93
C GLU A 134 -11.27 -11.98 6.41
N ASP A 135 -11.58 -10.88 5.72
CA ASP A 135 -11.30 -10.76 4.30
C ASP A 135 -9.90 -10.14 4.10
N PHE A 136 -8.88 -10.99 3.96
CA PHE A 136 -7.51 -10.55 3.73
C PHE A 136 -7.33 -9.74 2.44
N ARG A 137 -8.31 -9.76 1.51
CA ARG A 137 -8.32 -8.84 0.35
C ARG A 137 -8.59 -7.40 0.76
N LYS A 138 -9.31 -7.18 1.87
CA LYS A 138 -9.60 -5.86 2.46
C LYS A 138 -8.56 -5.45 3.51
N HIS A 139 -8.00 -6.42 4.21
CA HIS A 139 -7.01 -6.22 5.28
C HIS A 139 -5.72 -7.03 5.01
N PRO A 140 -4.98 -6.70 3.94
CA PRO A 140 -3.81 -7.47 3.52
C PRO A 140 -2.70 -7.48 4.59
N ASP A 141 -2.65 -6.45 5.42
CA ASP A 141 -1.70 -6.28 6.52
C ASP A 141 -1.80 -7.33 7.62
N ARG A 142 -2.94 -8.02 7.72
CA ARG A 142 -3.15 -9.09 8.70
C ARG A 142 -2.56 -10.43 8.27
N LEU A 143 -2.17 -10.56 7.01
CA LEU A 143 -1.47 -11.74 6.52
C LEU A 143 -0.04 -11.74 7.07
N GLY A 144 0.41 -12.87 7.62
CA GLY A 144 1.69 -13.00 8.31
C GLY A 144 1.77 -12.20 9.61
N ALA A 145 0.64 -11.81 10.19
CA ALA A 145 0.58 -11.06 11.45
C ALA A 145 -0.07 -11.88 12.57
N PHE A 146 0.40 -11.66 13.79
CA PHE A 146 -0.18 -12.16 15.03
C PHE A 146 -0.78 -11.00 15.82
N LEU A 147 -2.08 -11.07 16.11
CA LEU A 147 -2.88 -9.96 16.65
C LEU A 147 -3.29 -10.22 18.10
N VAL A 148 -2.93 -9.34 19.03
CA VAL A 148 -3.40 -9.39 20.42
C VAL A 148 -4.53 -8.41 20.61
N PHE A 149 -5.68 -8.88 21.10
CA PHE A 149 -6.86 -8.06 21.41
C PHE A 149 -7.05 -7.99 22.92
N GLY A 150 -7.00 -6.79 23.49
CA GLY A 150 -7.09 -6.56 24.94
C GLY A 150 -5.75 -6.72 25.67
N ASP A 151 -5.75 -6.42 26.97
CA ASP A 151 -4.56 -6.52 27.83
C ASP A 151 -4.57 -7.84 28.61
N VAL A 152 -3.54 -8.67 28.38
CA VAL A 152 -3.37 -9.97 29.04
C VAL A 152 -3.13 -9.82 30.55
N GLN A 153 -2.61 -8.67 31.00
CA GLN A 153 -2.29 -8.41 32.40
C GLN A 153 -3.45 -7.78 33.19
N ALA A 154 -4.52 -7.33 32.55
CA ALA A 154 -5.65 -6.68 33.24
C ALA A 154 -6.42 -7.67 34.14
N THR A 155 -6.56 -7.35 35.44
CA THR A 155 -7.22 -8.20 36.46
C THR A 155 -8.70 -7.91 36.70
N GLU A 156 -9.22 -6.73 36.34
CA GLU A 156 -10.57 -6.31 36.71
C GLU A 156 -11.24 -5.46 35.62
N VAL A 157 -12.58 -5.48 35.61
CA VAL A 157 -13.39 -4.46 34.94
C VAL A 157 -13.05 -3.12 35.59
N PHE A 158 -12.42 -2.23 34.83
CA PHE A 158 -11.83 -0.99 35.31
C PHE A 158 -12.77 -0.14 36.18
N ALA A 159 -12.35 0.16 37.41
CA ALA A 159 -12.67 1.45 38.03
C ALA A 159 -11.94 2.54 37.24
N SER A 160 -12.68 3.54 36.76
CA SER A 160 -12.18 4.54 35.81
C SER A 160 -11.25 5.55 36.48
N VAL A 161 -9.98 5.19 36.65
CA VAL A 161 -8.90 6.18 36.73
C VAL A 161 -8.38 6.34 35.32
N GLY A 162 -8.66 7.50 34.71
CA GLY A 162 -8.20 7.84 33.37
C GLY A 162 -7.10 8.90 33.45
N PHE A 163 -6.14 8.83 32.53
CA PHE A 163 -5.12 9.87 32.37
C PHE A 163 -5.30 10.49 30.98
N GLU A 164 -5.13 11.81 30.90
CA GLU A 164 -5.18 12.54 29.63
C GLU A 164 -3.81 13.10 29.32
N VAL A 165 -3.39 12.94 28.07
CA VAL A 165 -2.13 13.49 27.55
C VAL A 165 -2.44 14.72 26.72
N GLU A 166 -2.10 15.89 27.27
CA GLU A 166 -2.11 17.13 26.51
C GLU A 166 -0.79 17.31 25.75
N ARG A 167 -0.87 17.42 24.43
CA ARG A 167 0.23 17.94 23.60
C ARG A 167 0.25 19.46 23.73
N ASP A 168 1.44 20.05 23.76
CA ASP A 168 1.60 21.51 23.79
C ASP A 168 0.85 22.12 22.58
N GLN A 169 -0.10 23.02 22.85
CA GLN A 169 -0.94 23.61 21.81
C GLN A 169 -0.08 24.54 20.95
N GLY A 170 0.43 24.01 19.84
CA GLY A 170 1.32 24.71 18.91
C GLY A 170 2.47 23.85 18.36
N ALA A 171 2.66 22.62 18.85
CA ALA A 171 3.70 21.73 18.34
C ALA A 171 3.35 21.16 16.95
N ASP A 172 4.34 21.22 16.05
CA ASP A 172 4.31 20.62 14.72
C ASP A 172 4.06 19.10 14.83
N LEU A 173 3.03 18.59 14.14
CA LEU A 173 2.66 17.16 14.12
C LEU A 173 3.76 16.26 13.52
N THR A 174 4.81 16.85 12.94
CA THR A 174 5.97 16.14 12.38
C THR A 174 7.07 15.86 13.41
N VAL A 175 6.99 16.41 14.63
CA VAL A 175 8.04 16.29 15.66
C VAL A 175 7.53 15.46 16.84
N HIS A 176 8.37 14.55 17.31
CA HIS A 176 8.12 13.78 18.53
C HIS A 176 7.86 14.72 19.72
N PRO A 177 6.84 14.47 20.55
CA PRO A 177 6.62 15.27 21.76
C PRO A 177 7.81 15.15 22.71
N ASN A 178 8.12 16.24 23.39
CA ASN A 178 9.19 16.37 24.39
C ASN A 178 8.63 16.76 25.77
N ARG A 179 7.32 16.72 25.94
CA ARG A 179 6.62 17.02 27.19
C ARG A 179 5.45 16.08 27.39
N PHE A 180 5.28 15.62 28.62
CA PHE A 180 4.23 14.71 29.05
C PHE A 180 3.52 15.32 30.28
N THR A 181 2.20 15.47 30.22
CA THR A 181 1.40 15.92 31.37
C THR A 181 0.49 14.79 31.82
N LEU A 182 0.60 14.44 33.10
CA LEU A 182 -0.21 13.45 33.78
C LEU A 182 -1.36 14.15 34.50
N ILE A 183 -2.61 13.92 34.06
CA ILE A 183 -3.82 14.52 34.66
C ILE A 183 -4.66 13.41 35.30
N PRO A 184 -4.82 13.37 36.64
CA PRO A 184 -5.66 12.36 37.28
C PRO A 184 -7.16 12.63 37.03
N ARG A 185 -7.89 11.67 36.45
CA ARG A 185 -9.37 11.70 36.38
C ARG A 185 -9.99 10.73 37.41
N GLY A 186 -10.83 11.25 38.30
CA GLY A 186 -11.48 10.50 39.39
C GLY A 186 -11.06 10.98 40.79
N SER A 187 -11.68 10.45 41.85
CA SER A 187 -11.25 10.72 43.24
C SER A 187 -10.15 9.74 43.65
N ILE A 188 -8.95 10.25 43.91
CA ILE A 188 -7.83 9.46 44.41
C ILE A 188 -7.75 9.66 45.94
N ASP A 189 -7.96 8.59 46.71
CA ASP A 189 -7.90 8.64 48.18
C ASP A 189 -6.44 8.62 48.70
N GLY A 190 -5.82 9.79 48.65
CA GLY A 190 -4.49 10.07 49.19
C GLY A 190 -3.37 10.04 48.13
N ALA A 191 -2.13 9.92 48.59
CA ALA A 191 -0.97 9.87 47.70
C ALA A 191 -0.81 8.48 47.08
N ILE A 192 -0.69 8.42 45.75
CA ILE A 192 -0.37 7.23 44.96
C ILE A 192 1.01 7.39 44.32
N ALA A 193 1.73 6.28 44.18
CA ALA A 193 3.01 6.28 43.47
C ALA A 193 2.78 5.91 42.01
N VAL A 194 3.32 6.70 41.08
CA VAL A 194 3.11 6.52 39.63
C VAL A 194 4.45 6.48 38.93
N LEU A 195 4.82 5.32 38.40
CA LEU A 195 5.98 5.19 37.52
C LEU A 195 5.57 5.65 36.12
N VAL A 196 6.25 6.66 35.61
CA VAL A 196 6.10 7.16 34.24
C VAL A 196 7.37 6.81 33.48
N GLU A 197 7.21 6.07 32.38
CA GLU A 197 8.27 5.76 31.43
C GLU A 197 7.89 6.33 30.07
N LEU A 198 8.77 7.14 29.47
CA LEU A 198 8.60 7.64 28.11
C LEU A 198 9.67 6.98 27.26
N LEU A 199 9.27 6.42 26.13
CA LEU A 199 10.15 5.62 25.28
C LEU A 199 10.24 6.23 23.88
N ILE A 200 11.39 6.03 23.23
CA ILE A 200 11.61 6.27 21.81
C ILE A 200 12.15 4.98 21.20
N ASP A 201 11.50 4.46 20.15
CA ASP A 201 11.89 3.18 19.54
C ASP A 201 12.03 2.03 20.57
N SER A 202 11.18 2.02 21.60
CA SER A 202 11.22 1.09 22.75
C SER A 202 12.42 1.25 23.71
N GLU A 203 13.26 2.26 23.55
CA GLU A 203 14.31 2.61 24.50
C GLU A 203 13.83 3.67 25.50
N PRO A 204 14.18 3.57 26.79
CA PRO A 204 13.74 4.52 27.81
C PRO A 204 14.41 5.88 27.61
N ALA A 205 13.62 6.84 27.15
CA ALA A 205 13.97 8.25 27.03
C ALA A 205 13.82 8.98 28.37
N TYR A 206 12.86 8.55 29.19
CA TYR A 206 12.62 9.05 30.54
C TYR A 206 12.01 7.95 31.41
N SER A 207 12.41 7.86 32.67
CA SER A 207 11.79 6.95 33.65
C SER A 207 11.86 7.57 35.03
N ALA A 208 10.70 7.79 35.67
CA ALA A 208 10.65 8.35 37.02
C ALA A 208 9.43 7.87 37.80
N LEU A 209 9.64 7.63 39.10
CA LEU A 209 8.55 7.39 40.06
C LEU A 209 8.08 8.72 40.63
N LEU A 210 6.85 9.10 40.27
CA LEU A 210 6.17 10.31 40.70
C LEU A 210 5.21 10.02 41.85
N THR A 211 4.89 11.02 42.65
CA THR A 211 3.86 10.91 43.69
C THR A 211 2.72 11.87 43.35
N LEU A 212 1.54 11.33 43.07
CA LEU A 212 0.35 12.13 42.82
C LEU A 212 -0.53 12.16 44.08
N SER A 213 -1.00 13.34 44.45
CA SER A 213 -1.98 13.52 45.52
C SER A 213 -3.10 14.45 45.05
N GLY A 214 -4.35 13.96 45.07
CA GLY A 214 -5.53 14.74 44.68
C GLY A 214 -5.66 14.98 43.17
N HIS A 215 -6.26 16.10 42.79
CA HIS A 215 -6.55 16.46 41.38
C HIS A 215 -5.42 17.26 40.70
N THR A 216 -4.21 17.26 41.27
CA THR A 216 -3.10 18.05 40.75
C THR A 216 -2.45 17.35 39.57
N SER A 217 -2.38 18.02 38.41
CA SER A 217 -1.63 17.52 37.26
C SER A 217 -0.14 17.65 37.48
N GLN A 218 0.63 16.76 36.86
CA GLN A 218 2.09 16.80 36.90
C GLN A 218 2.66 16.75 35.50
N THR A 219 3.48 17.74 35.15
CA THR A 219 4.13 17.83 33.84
C THR A 219 5.59 17.45 33.96
N VAL A 220 6.07 16.72 32.97
CA VAL A 220 7.43 16.24 32.83
C VAL A 220 7.94 16.67 31.46
N ASP A 221 9.11 17.30 31.43
CA ASP A 221 9.86 17.51 30.19
C ASP A 221 10.83 16.34 29.98
N ALA A 222 10.91 15.85 28.75
CA ALA A 222 11.75 14.71 28.37
C ALA A 222 12.42 14.94 27.02
N VAL A 223 13.42 14.12 26.70
CA VAL A 223 13.84 13.94 25.30
C VAL A 223 12.66 13.37 24.48
N PRO A 224 12.67 13.55 23.16
CA PRO A 224 11.50 13.19 22.36
C PRO A 224 11.11 11.71 22.52
N PHE A 225 9.82 11.42 22.58
CA PHE A 225 9.28 10.07 22.81
C PHE A 225 8.16 9.72 21.81
N ASP A 226 7.94 8.44 21.56
CA ASP A 226 6.89 7.90 20.69
C ASP A 226 5.91 6.97 21.40
N GLU A 227 6.22 6.61 22.65
CA GLU A 227 5.41 5.78 23.53
C GLU A 227 5.50 6.31 24.97
N TYR A 228 4.42 6.16 25.74
CA TYR A 228 4.47 6.31 27.20
C TYR A 228 3.92 5.08 27.90
N ARG A 229 4.42 4.80 29.10
CA ARG A 229 3.92 3.79 30.04
C ARG A 229 3.72 4.43 31.39
N VAL A 230 2.58 4.16 32.00
CA VAL A 230 2.19 4.63 33.33
C VAL A 230 1.84 3.41 34.15
N SER A 231 2.51 3.22 35.29
CA SER A 231 2.19 2.18 36.26
C SER A 231 1.90 2.82 37.61
N VAL A 232 0.72 2.56 38.17
CA VAL A 232 0.26 3.15 39.43
C VAL A 232 0.27 2.10 40.53
N PHE A 233 0.85 2.45 41.66
CA PHE A 233 0.97 1.62 42.84
C PHE A 233 0.18 2.21 44.00
N ASP A 234 -0.48 1.34 44.76
CA ASP A 234 -1.10 1.72 46.02
C ASP A 234 -0.07 1.94 47.13
N LYS A 235 -0.54 2.30 48.33
CA LYS A 235 0.29 2.56 49.51
C LYS A 235 1.03 1.32 50.03
N THR A 236 0.67 0.13 49.56
CA THR A 236 1.33 -1.15 49.88
C THR A 236 2.41 -1.53 48.87
N GLY A 237 2.52 -0.77 47.76
CA GLY A 237 3.41 -1.08 46.64
C GLY A 237 2.80 -2.07 45.64
N SER A 238 1.51 -2.38 45.76
CA SER A 238 0.81 -3.26 44.82
C SER A 238 0.42 -2.47 43.57
N LEU A 239 0.66 -3.03 42.39
CA LEU A 239 0.25 -2.44 41.11
C LEU A 239 -1.27 -2.47 40.99
N ILE A 240 -1.89 -1.30 40.88
CA ILE A 240 -3.36 -1.15 40.79
C ILE A 240 -3.83 -0.65 39.43
N PHE A 241 -2.95 -0.07 38.62
CA PHE A 241 -3.26 0.38 37.27
C PHE A 241 -2.01 0.39 36.40
N ARG A 242 -2.15 0.01 35.13
CA ARG A 242 -1.09 0.11 34.13
C ARG A 242 -1.69 0.55 32.81
N GLU A 243 -1.06 1.51 32.16
CA GLU A 243 -1.43 2.03 30.85
C GLU A 243 -0.18 2.20 30.01
N GLY A 244 -0.21 1.70 28.76
CA GLY A 244 0.88 1.82 27.80
C GLY A 244 0.30 2.32 26.49
N CYS A 245 0.84 3.40 25.97
CA CYS A 245 0.24 4.12 24.87
C CYS A 245 1.29 4.50 23.82
N PRO A 246 1.31 3.79 22.67
CA PRO A 246 2.03 4.27 21.51
C PRO A 246 1.29 5.49 20.96
N LEU A 247 1.99 6.58 20.71
CA LEU A 247 1.35 7.76 20.15
C LEU A 247 0.95 7.48 18.69
N LEU A 248 -0.15 8.10 18.23
CA LEU A 248 -0.51 8.03 16.81
C LEU A 248 0.47 8.93 16.04
N LEU A 249 1.42 8.29 15.38
CA LEU A 249 2.56 8.98 14.77
C LEU A 249 2.36 9.17 13.28
N LYS A 250 1.59 8.28 12.59
CA LYS A 250 1.48 8.29 11.12
C LYS A 250 0.13 8.68 10.54
N PHE A 251 0.13 9.68 9.64
CA PHE A 251 -0.96 10.01 8.71
C PHE A 251 -0.43 10.04 7.28
N GLY A 252 -1.00 9.20 6.41
CA GLY A 252 -0.75 9.24 4.97
C GLY A 252 -1.86 10.03 4.29
N PHE A 253 -1.51 11.11 3.59
CA PHE A 253 -2.46 11.84 2.75
C PHE A 253 -1.79 12.29 1.46
N ASN A 254 -2.58 12.28 0.38
CA ASN A 254 -2.17 12.78 -0.92
C ASN A 254 -2.74 14.20 -1.07
N LEU A 255 -1.88 15.22 -1.02
CA LEU A 255 -2.28 16.58 -1.39
C LEU A 255 -2.11 16.72 -2.90
N SER A 256 -3.21 16.98 -3.61
CA SER A 256 -3.16 17.30 -5.04
C SER A 256 -3.34 18.79 -5.24
N ALA A 257 -2.26 19.48 -5.63
CA ALA A 257 -2.33 20.85 -6.10
C ALA A 257 -2.80 20.84 -7.56
N MET A 258 -3.94 21.48 -7.82
CA MET A 258 -4.46 21.65 -9.18
C MET A 258 -3.76 22.82 -9.85
N GLY A 259 -3.17 22.57 -11.01
CA GLY A 259 -2.56 23.60 -11.85
C GLY A 259 -3.62 24.39 -12.62
N GLN A 260 -3.14 25.38 -13.38
CA GLN A 260 -4.00 26.18 -14.26
C GLN A 260 -4.65 25.29 -15.32
N THR A 261 -5.98 25.34 -15.38
CA THR A 261 -6.74 24.65 -16.42
C THR A 261 -6.46 25.28 -17.78
N TYR A 262 -6.13 24.45 -18.77
CA TYR A 262 -5.95 24.88 -20.15
C TYR A 262 -6.87 24.15 -21.11
N SER A 263 -6.88 24.65 -22.34
CA SER A 263 -7.81 24.23 -23.37
C SER A 263 -7.11 23.78 -24.64
N ILE A 264 -7.41 22.56 -25.08
CA ILE A 264 -6.91 21.98 -26.33
C ILE A 264 -7.97 22.08 -27.42
N ASN A 265 -7.60 22.65 -28.56
CA ASN A 265 -8.45 22.76 -29.75
C ASN A 265 -7.84 21.98 -30.91
N ASP A 266 -7.96 20.65 -30.87
CA ASP A 266 -7.50 19.74 -31.93
C ASP A 266 -8.69 19.03 -32.62
N ASN A 267 -8.38 18.07 -33.49
CA ASN A 267 -9.38 17.28 -34.21
C ASN A 267 -10.32 16.51 -33.26
N LEU A 268 -9.81 15.96 -32.16
CA LEU A 268 -10.66 15.23 -31.19
C LEU A 268 -11.67 16.17 -30.52
N ALA A 269 -11.23 17.37 -30.10
CA ALA A 269 -12.13 18.38 -29.54
C ALA A 269 -13.15 18.87 -30.60
N ALA A 270 -12.73 19.04 -31.85
CA ALA A 270 -13.62 19.42 -32.95
C ALA A 270 -14.69 18.35 -33.20
N SER A 271 -14.32 17.06 -33.24
CA SER A 271 -15.24 15.94 -33.40
C SER A 271 -16.22 15.83 -32.23
N ALA A 272 -15.79 16.11 -30.99
CA ALA A 272 -16.66 16.09 -29.82
C ALA A 272 -17.76 17.17 -29.83
N LYS A 273 -17.54 18.29 -30.55
CA LYS A 273 -18.49 19.40 -30.68
C LYS A 273 -19.84 18.94 -31.27
N GLY A 274 -19.80 17.97 -32.19
CA GLY A 274 -21.00 17.41 -32.84
C GLY A 274 -21.79 16.43 -31.97
N VAL A 275 -21.25 15.97 -30.84
CA VAL A 275 -21.86 14.93 -30.00
C VAL A 275 -22.54 15.53 -28.75
N GLY A 276 -21.95 16.53 -28.12
CA GLY A 276 -22.57 17.22 -26.99
C GLY A 276 -21.61 18.07 -26.15
N LYS A 277 -22.17 19.07 -25.44
CA LYS A 277 -21.39 20.04 -24.64
C LYS A 277 -20.54 19.39 -23.55
N ASN A 278 -21.07 18.37 -22.87
CA ASN A 278 -20.34 17.66 -21.80
C ASN A 278 -19.13 16.89 -22.35
N LEU A 279 -19.29 16.24 -23.50
CA LEU A 279 -18.21 15.50 -24.12
C LEU A 279 -17.13 16.43 -24.68
N LEU A 280 -17.54 17.55 -25.27
CA LEU A 280 -16.63 18.62 -25.67
C LEU A 280 -15.79 19.13 -24.49
N ALA A 281 -16.42 19.40 -23.33
CA ALA A 281 -15.69 19.82 -22.13
C ALA A 281 -14.63 18.78 -21.71
N LYS A 282 -14.99 17.49 -21.70
CA LYS A 282 -14.05 16.40 -21.41
C LYS A 282 -12.91 16.26 -22.43
N ALA A 283 -13.16 16.55 -23.70
CA ALA A 283 -12.16 16.49 -24.77
C ALA A 283 -11.23 17.71 -24.80
N LYS A 284 -11.73 18.86 -24.36
CA LYS A 284 -11.10 20.17 -24.54
C LYS A 284 -10.35 20.63 -23.30
N THR A 285 -10.86 20.34 -22.11
CA THR A 285 -10.38 20.90 -20.85
C THR A 285 -9.41 19.93 -20.17
N VAL A 286 -8.21 20.40 -19.85
CA VAL A 286 -7.21 19.63 -19.10
C VAL A 286 -6.86 20.41 -17.85
N THR A 287 -6.84 19.73 -16.70
CA THR A 287 -6.45 20.33 -15.43
C THR A 287 -5.28 19.54 -14.85
N PRO A 288 -4.04 20.04 -15.01
CA PRO A 288 -2.86 19.44 -14.40
C PRO A 288 -3.02 19.26 -12.90
N ARG A 289 -2.45 18.19 -12.38
CA ARG A 289 -2.44 17.87 -10.95
C ARG A 289 -1.04 17.43 -10.57
N SER A 290 -0.47 18.06 -9.56
CA SER A 290 0.70 17.54 -8.85
C SER A 290 0.24 16.98 -7.51
N THR A 291 0.53 15.72 -7.29
CA THR A 291 0.17 14.98 -6.09
C THR A 291 1.42 14.77 -5.25
N THR A 292 1.50 15.49 -4.14
CA THR A 292 2.52 15.24 -3.12
C THR A 292 2.03 14.09 -2.24
N ARG A 293 2.82 13.00 -2.20
CA ARG A 293 2.65 11.95 -1.20
C ARG A 293 3.32 12.41 0.09
N SER A 294 2.52 12.68 1.12
CA SER A 294 3.03 12.97 2.45
C SER A 294 2.69 11.81 3.36
N PHE A 295 3.73 11.19 3.90
CA PHE A 295 3.64 10.33 5.07
C PHE A 295 4.27 11.09 6.21
N VAL A 296 3.46 11.62 7.11
CA VAL A 296 3.97 12.17 8.37
C VAL A 296 4.01 11.01 9.35
N GLY A 297 5.16 10.69 9.96
CA GLY A 297 5.28 9.85 11.17
C GLY A 297 6.45 8.85 11.25
N VAL A 298 6.64 8.25 12.43
CA VAL A 298 7.79 7.40 12.80
C VAL A 298 7.79 6.07 12.03
N SER A 299 8.88 5.80 11.29
CA SER A 299 9.04 4.62 10.45
C SER A 299 9.56 3.44 11.26
N SER A 300 8.75 2.39 11.39
CA SER A 300 9.26 1.06 11.70
C SER A 300 9.53 0.35 10.38
N VAL A 301 10.82 0.22 10.04
CA VAL A 301 11.29 -0.45 8.81
C VAL A 301 10.68 -1.85 8.67
N ALA A 302 10.52 -2.59 9.77
CA ALA A 302 9.94 -3.92 9.79
C ALA A 302 8.45 -3.94 9.40
N PHE A 303 7.64 -3.01 9.93
CA PHE A 303 6.22 -2.92 9.58
C PHE A 303 5.99 -2.39 8.18
N ASP A 304 6.75 -1.38 7.77
CA ASP A 304 6.65 -0.81 6.42
C ASP A 304 7.02 -1.88 5.36
N ALA A 305 8.04 -2.70 5.63
CA ALA A 305 8.41 -3.84 4.80
C ALA A 305 7.35 -4.96 4.81
N HIS A 306 6.86 -5.37 5.99
CA HIS A 306 5.81 -6.39 6.13
C HIS A 306 4.54 -6.00 5.38
N PHE A 307 4.05 -4.78 5.61
CA PHE A 307 2.84 -4.25 5.01
C PHE A 307 2.96 -4.19 3.48
N SER A 308 4.11 -3.74 2.98
CA SER A 308 4.40 -3.73 1.55
C SER A 308 4.40 -5.14 0.95
N LYS A 309 5.04 -6.11 1.62
CA LYS A 309 5.08 -7.53 1.20
C LYS A 309 3.68 -8.15 1.18
N ALA A 310 2.89 -7.95 2.24
CA ALA A 310 1.55 -8.50 2.37
C ALA A 310 0.56 -7.92 1.35
N ARG A 311 0.62 -6.59 1.14
CA ARG A 311 -0.17 -5.90 0.11
C ARG A 311 0.22 -6.35 -1.29
N SER A 312 1.52 -6.51 -1.56
CA SER A 312 2.02 -7.02 -2.84
C SER A 312 1.47 -8.42 -3.11
N LEU A 313 1.56 -9.32 -2.13
CA LEU A 313 1.04 -10.68 -2.24
C LEU A 313 -0.47 -10.69 -2.51
N VAL A 314 -1.27 -9.99 -1.73
CA VAL A 314 -2.73 -9.98 -1.92
C VAL A 314 -3.13 -9.37 -3.27
N ARG A 315 -2.45 -8.32 -3.73
CA ARG A 315 -2.67 -7.75 -5.07
C ARG A 315 -2.30 -8.71 -6.19
N ARG A 316 -1.25 -9.51 -6.00
CA ARG A 316 -0.85 -10.57 -6.92
C ARG A 316 -1.93 -11.66 -7.01
N LEU A 317 -2.45 -12.11 -5.86
CA LEU A 317 -3.42 -13.21 -5.79
C LEU A 317 -4.83 -12.81 -6.23
N ALA A 318 -5.28 -11.63 -5.82
CA ALA A 318 -6.60 -11.11 -6.12
C ALA A 318 -6.47 -9.69 -6.66
N PRO A 319 -6.00 -9.54 -7.92
CA PRO A 319 -5.89 -8.23 -8.54
C PRO A 319 -7.28 -7.59 -8.53
N VAL A 320 -7.41 -6.47 -7.84
CA VAL A 320 -8.62 -5.67 -7.93
C VAL A 320 -8.73 -5.24 -9.38
N SER A 321 -9.68 -5.83 -10.11
CA SER A 321 -10.01 -5.50 -11.50
C SER A 321 -10.61 -4.08 -11.55
N THR A 322 -9.77 -3.08 -11.37
CA THR A 322 -10.12 -1.66 -11.60
C THR A 322 -9.41 -1.10 -12.83
N GLY A 323 -8.47 -1.84 -13.42
CA GLY A 323 -7.72 -1.42 -14.60
C GLY A 323 -8.31 -1.89 -15.94
N ASP A 324 -8.95 -3.06 -15.97
CA ASP A 324 -9.49 -3.65 -17.20
C ASP A 324 -10.71 -2.88 -17.68
N ARG A 325 -10.74 -2.54 -18.97
CA ARG A 325 -11.84 -1.76 -19.52
C ARG A 325 -12.06 -2.01 -21.01
N TRP A 326 -13.32 -2.26 -21.34
CA TRP A 326 -13.82 -2.30 -22.70
C TRP A 326 -14.42 -0.95 -23.10
N PHE A 327 -14.04 -0.48 -24.27
CA PHE A 327 -14.51 0.77 -24.85
C PHE A 327 -15.18 0.47 -26.20
N PRO A 328 -16.49 0.71 -26.36
CA PRO A 328 -17.15 0.52 -27.64
C PRO A 328 -16.64 1.53 -28.67
N ARG A 329 -16.92 1.31 -29.96
CA ARG A 329 -16.50 2.26 -31.00
C ARG A 329 -17.20 3.62 -30.86
N GLY A 330 -16.44 4.71 -30.95
CA GLY A 330 -16.95 6.08 -31.14
C GLY A 330 -16.15 7.15 -30.40
N ILE A 331 -16.37 8.41 -30.77
CA ILE A 331 -15.69 9.60 -30.21
C ILE A 331 -15.79 9.65 -28.67
N ALA A 332 -16.95 9.29 -28.12
CA ALA A 332 -17.16 9.27 -26.67
C ALA A 332 -16.18 8.31 -25.96
N SER A 333 -15.94 7.15 -26.56
CA SER A 333 -14.99 6.18 -26.06
C SER A 333 -13.55 6.62 -26.23
N GLU A 334 -13.18 7.29 -27.34
CA GLU A 334 -11.80 7.81 -27.50
C GLU A 334 -11.43 8.74 -26.33
N ILE A 335 -12.38 9.59 -25.93
CA ILE A 335 -12.21 10.51 -24.80
C ILE A 335 -12.16 9.74 -23.47
N GLU A 336 -13.03 8.74 -23.29
CA GLU A 336 -13.02 7.92 -22.08
C GLU A 336 -11.75 7.07 -21.93
N VAL A 337 -11.09 6.67 -23.03
CA VAL A 337 -9.77 6.01 -22.98
C VAL A 337 -8.74 6.93 -22.35
N ILE A 338 -8.64 8.18 -22.81
CA ILE A 338 -7.71 9.17 -22.26
C ILE A 338 -8.00 9.43 -20.78
N ARG A 339 -9.28 9.55 -20.41
CA ARG A 339 -9.68 9.72 -19.01
C ARG A 339 -9.30 8.51 -18.15
N HIS A 340 -9.43 7.31 -18.69
CA HIS A 340 -9.01 6.09 -18.00
C HIS A 340 -7.49 6.03 -17.84
N LEU A 341 -6.73 6.46 -18.84
CA LEU A 341 -5.27 6.66 -18.72
C LEU A 341 -4.93 7.64 -17.59
N ASN A 342 -5.65 8.76 -17.45
CA ASN A 342 -5.46 9.70 -16.34
C ASN A 342 -5.73 9.09 -14.96
N THR A 343 -6.70 8.19 -14.84
CA THR A 343 -6.93 7.43 -13.60
C THR A 343 -5.81 6.44 -13.33
N MET A 344 -5.29 5.77 -14.37
CA MET A 344 -4.20 4.80 -14.21
C MET A 344 -2.87 5.48 -13.89
N LEU A 345 -2.60 6.64 -14.49
CA LEU A 345 -1.40 7.47 -14.31
C LEU A 345 -1.56 8.49 -13.18
N ASP A 346 -2.16 8.08 -12.06
CA ASP A 346 -2.27 8.92 -10.87
C ASP A 346 -0.93 8.97 -10.11
N GLY A 347 -0.29 10.14 -10.07
CA GLY A 347 0.99 10.38 -9.40
C GLY A 347 1.01 10.05 -7.91
N GLY A 348 -0.14 10.05 -7.23
CA GLY A 348 -0.25 9.59 -5.84
C GLY A 348 0.00 8.09 -5.68
N ARG A 349 -0.13 7.31 -6.76
CA ARG A 349 0.00 5.84 -6.79
C ARG A 349 1.17 5.39 -7.66
N ILE A 350 1.39 6.03 -8.79
CA ILE A 350 2.37 5.64 -9.83
C ILE A 350 3.56 6.60 -9.81
N SER A 351 4.77 6.03 -9.83
CA SER A 351 6.03 6.78 -9.90
C SER A 351 6.51 6.96 -11.34
N SER A 352 6.37 5.92 -12.16
CA SER A 352 6.72 5.95 -13.58
C SER A 352 5.83 5.04 -14.42
N ALA A 353 5.75 5.34 -15.71
CA ALA A 353 5.03 4.54 -16.68
C ALA A 353 5.77 4.44 -18.02
N VAL A 354 5.54 3.35 -18.75
CA VAL A 354 6.02 3.15 -20.12
C VAL A 354 4.86 2.80 -21.03
N ILE A 355 4.67 3.57 -22.10
CA ILE A 355 3.77 3.22 -23.21
C ILE A 355 4.61 2.64 -24.33
N VAL A 356 4.32 1.43 -24.75
CA VAL A 356 4.91 0.78 -25.93
C VAL A 356 3.82 0.70 -26.98
N ASP A 357 3.99 1.39 -28.12
CA ASP A 357 3.03 1.32 -29.24
C ASP A 357 3.75 1.68 -30.55
N PRO A 358 3.81 0.76 -31.52
CA PRO A 358 4.59 0.99 -32.74
C PRO A 358 3.93 1.98 -33.69
N PHE A 359 2.62 2.22 -33.58
CA PHE A 359 1.90 3.19 -34.39
C PHE A 359 1.67 4.52 -33.66
N PHE A 360 2.42 4.77 -32.58
CA PHE A 360 2.33 6.01 -31.82
C PHE A 360 2.97 7.17 -32.60
N GLY A 361 2.14 7.88 -33.38
CA GLY A 361 2.54 8.99 -34.23
C GLY A 361 2.61 10.36 -33.54
N VAL A 362 2.99 11.37 -34.33
CA VAL A 362 3.06 12.78 -33.91
C VAL A 362 1.68 13.29 -33.46
N ASP A 363 0.62 12.97 -34.21
CA ASP A 363 -0.75 13.35 -33.85
C ASP A 363 -1.26 12.60 -32.62
N THR A 364 -0.90 11.32 -32.46
CA THR A 364 -1.18 10.57 -31.24
C THR A 364 -0.53 11.21 -30.02
N LEU A 365 0.74 11.65 -30.11
CA LEU A 365 1.38 12.35 -29.00
C LEU A 365 0.62 13.64 -28.65
N ARG A 366 0.28 14.46 -29.65
CA ARG A 366 -0.50 15.68 -29.44
C ARG A 366 -1.87 15.40 -28.84
N ARG A 367 -2.54 14.32 -29.26
CA ARG A 367 -3.88 13.97 -28.79
C ARG A 367 -3.89 13.38 -27.38
N VAL A 368 -2.96 12.46 -27.09
CA VAL A 368 -2.93 11.70 -25.82
C VAL A 368 -2.10 12.42 -24.76
N ILE A 369 -0.83 12.71 -25.07
CA ILE A 369 0.12 13.21 -24.07
C ILE A 369 -0.26 14.61 -23.57
N ALA A 370 -0.73 15.49 -24.46
CA ALA A 370 -1.18 16.82 -24.06
C ALA A 370 -2.40 16.80 -23.12
N ARG A 371 -3.14 15.68 -23.05
CA ARG A 371 -4.32 15.49 -22.19
C ARG A 371 -4.05 14.71 -20.92
N LEU A 372 -2.81 14.27 -20.72
CA LEU A 372 -2.43 13.64 -19.46
C LEU A 372 -2.38 14.70 -18.36
N GLU A 373 -2.87 14.36 -17.16
CA GLU A 373 -3.09 15.31 -16.08
C GLU A 373 -2.02 15.26 -14.97
N SER A 374 -1.27 14.17 -14.82
CA SER A 374 -0.35 14.02 -13.70
C SER A 374 1.03 14.58 -13.99
N LEU A 375 1.46 15.54 -13.17
CA LEU A 375 2.77 16.20 -13.20
C LEU A 375 3.92 15.33 -12.66
N ASP A 376 3.60 14.32 -11.86
CA ASP A 376 4.59 13.61 -11.04
C ASP A 376 4.96 12.23 -11.60
N VAL A 377 4.26 11.75 -12.63
CA VAL A 377 4.55 10.47 -13.28
C VAL A 377 5.64 10.67 -14.34
N LYS A 378 6.76 9.96 -14.19
CA LYS A 378 7.80 9.88 -15.23
C LYS A 378 7.30 8.98 -16.36
N LEU A 379 7.02 9.55 -17.54
CA LEU A 379 6.47 8.80 -18.66
C LEU A 379 7.53 8.54 -19.73
N THR A 380 7.69 7.29 -20.13
CA THR A 380 8.46 6.91 -21.33
C THR A 380 7.52 6.42 -22.42
N VAL A 381 7.68 6.90 -23.64
CA VAL A 381 6.99 6.39 -24.83
C VAL A 381 8.00 5.69 -25.73
N VAL A 382 7.79 4.41 -25.98
CA VAL A 382 8.55 3.61 -26.94
C VAL A 382 7.70 3.43 -28.19
N MET A 383 8.21 3.90 -29.33
CA MET A 383 7.53 3.93 -30.61
C MET A 383 8.38 3.30 -31.72
N SER A 384 7.77 3.08 -32.89
CA SER A 384 8.45 2.51 -34.05
C SER A 384 8.06 3.20 -35.36
N LEU A 385 8.31 4.51 -35.41
CA LEU A 385 8.14 5.34 -36.59
C LEU A 385 9.17 4.98 -37.65
N SER A 386 8.66 4.70 -38.85
CA SER A 386 9.43 4.43 -40.06
C SER A 386 9.05 5.43 -41.15
N ALA A 387 9.31 5.14 -42.43
CA ALA A 387 8.96 6.02 -43.55
C ALA A 387 7.43 6.14 -43.82
N ILE A 388 6.62 5.29 -43.18
CA ILE A 388 5.16 5.31 -43.30
C ILE A 388 4.57 6.00 -42.08
N ASP A 389 3.76 7.03 -42.31
CA ASP A 389 3.02 7.72 -41.27
C ASP A 389 1.92 6.80 -40.70
N PRO A 390 1.94 6.45 -39.40
CA PRO A 390 0.97 5.55 -38.80
C PRO A 390 -0.45 6.12 -38.77
N GLU A 391 -0.62 7.43 -38.89
CA GLU A 391 -1.92 8.10 -38.85
C GLU A 391 -2.65 8.01 -40.19
N THR A 392 -1.92 8.21 -41.29
CA THR A 392 -2.45 8.26 -42.66
C THR A 392 -2.20 6.99 -43.46
N ASN A 393 -1.28 6.14 -43.01
CA ASN A 393 -0.77 4.97 -43.72
C ASN A 393 -0.15 5.33 -45.09
N GLN A 394 0.46 6.51 -45.20
CA GLN A 394 1.13 7.02 -46.40
C GLN A 394 2.61 7.30 -46.13
N ALA A 395 3.43 7.24 -47.18
CA ALA A 395 4.84 7.62 -47.06
C ALA A 395 4.96 9.11 -46.72
N LYS A 396 5.71 9.43 -45.68
CA LYS A 396 5.93 10.82 -45.23
C LYS A 396 7.38 11.00 -44.80
N GLU A 397 8.09 11.87 -45.51
CA GLU A 397 9.43 12.30 -45.13
C GLU A 397 9.36 13.28 -43.95
N GLY A 398 10.43 13.33 -43.15
CA GLY A 398 10.55 14.29 -42.04
C GLY A 398 9.73 13.98 -40.78
N LEU A 399 9.13 12.78 -40.65
CA LEU A 399 8.36 12.37 -39.47
C LEU A 399 9.11 12.57 -38.13
N LEU A 400 10.41 12.26 -38.09
CA LEU A 400 11.23 12.46 -36.89
C LEU A 400 11.47 13.94 -36.58
N ALA A 401 11.58 14.80 -37.61
CA ALA A 401 11.69 16.24 -37.42
C ALA A 401 10.37 16.85 -36.93
N ASP A 402 9.24 16.39 -37.46
CA ASP A 402 7.90 16.76 -36.97
C ASP A 402 7.71 16.34 -35.51
N LEU A 403 8.15 15.13 -35.16
CA LEU A 403 8.14 14.62 -33.79
C LEU A 403 8.99 15.51 -32.86
N GLN A 404 10.23 15.80 -33.26
CA GLN A 404 11.11 16.66 -32.47
C GLN A 404 10.49 18.04 -32.23
N LYS A 405 10.03 18.70 -33.30
CA LYS A 405 9.40 20.02 -33.20
C LYS A 405 8.22 20.02 -32.23
N MET A 406 7.38 19.00 -32.29
CA MET A 406 6.22 18.91 -31.42
C MET A 406 6.60 18.57 -29.97
N LEU A 407 7.64 17.76 -29.73
CA LEU A 407 8.18 17.55 -28.38
C LEU A 407 8.78 18.83 -27.78
N GLU A 408 9.42 19.66 -28.60
CA GLU A 408 9.89 21.00 -28.20
C GLU A 408 8.73 21.94 -27.88
N GLU A 409 7.67 21.97 -28.71
CA GLU A 409 6.44 22.73 -28.44
C GLU A 409 5.82 22.31 -27.08
N VAL A 410 5.72 21.00 -26.83
CA VAL A 410 5.21 20.43 -25.58
C VAL A 410 6.09 20.83 -24.38
N ARG A 411 7.42 20.82 -24.52
CA ARG A 411 8.36 21.21 -23.45
C ARG A 411 8.29 22.71 -23.13
N HIS A 412 8.18 23.56 -24.14
CA HIS A 412 8.22 25.01 -24.00
C HIS A 412 6.87 25.66 -23.67
N HIS A 413 5.78 24.89 -23.73
CA HIS A 413 4.46 25.32 -23.27
C HIS A 413 4.00 24.50 -22.04
N PRO A 414 4.58 24.75 -20.84
CA PRO A 414 4.18 24.06 -19.61
C PRO A 414 2.71 24.28 -19.24
N GLU A 415 2.07 25.34 -19.76
CA GLU A 415 0.62 25.54 -19.66
C GLU A 415 -0.20 24.61 -20.57
N GLN A 416 0.42 23.73 -21.35
CA GLN A 416 -0.24 22.84 -22.33
C GLN A 416 0.16 21.36 -22.19
N SER A 417 1.07 21.03 -21.27
CA SER A 417 1.43 19.65 -20.97
C SER A 417 1.68 19.46 -19.49
N ALA A 418 0.92 18.55 -18.88
CA ALA A 418 1.13 18.17 -17.51
C ALA A 418 2.26 17.13 -17.34
N ILE A 419 3.07 16.78 -18.33
CA ILE A 419 4.15 15.79 -18.13
C ILE A 419 5.49 16.50 -18.05
N THR A 420 6.01 16.63 -16.83
CA THR A 420 7.29 17.29 -16.56
C THR A 420 8.49 16.43 -16.96
N ALA A 421 8.34 15.11 -16.95
CA ALA A 421 9.40 14.14 -17.24
C ALA A 421 8.97 13.14 -18.32
N LEU A 422 8.85 13.62 -19.56
CA LEU A 422 8.58 12.79 -20.73
C LEU A 422 9.90 12.33 -21.37
N ARG A 423 9.99 11.03 -21.67
CA ARG A 423 11.03 10.44 -22.51
C ARG A 423 10.39 9.78 -23.73
N VAL A 424 10.98 9.94 -24.89
CA VAL A 424 10.56 9.26 -26.13
C VAL A 424 11.74 8.48 -26.70
N VAL A 425 11.50 7.24 -27.11
CA VAL A 425 12.48 6.35 -27.75
C VAL A 425 11.84 5.78 -29.01
N ASN A 426 12.44 6.04 -30.18
CA ASN A 426 12.03 5.43 -31.43
C ASN A 426 12.97 4.29 -31.80
N LEU A 427 12.39 3.13 -32.09
CA LEU A 427 13.11 1.93 -32.53
C LEU A 427 12.72 1.57 -33.96
N THR A 428 13.69 1.21 -34.78
CA THR A 428 13.44 0.59 -36.11
C THR A 428 14.30 -0.66 -36.27
N ASP A 429 13.88 -1.58 -37.14
CA ASP A 429 14.69 -2.73 -37.54
C ASP A 429 14.96 -2.63 -39.05
N GLY A 430 16.19 -2.27 -39.42
CA GLY A 430 16.56 -2.04 -40.82
C GLY A 430 15.68 -1.00 -41.53
N GLY A 431 15.28 0.06 -40.81
CA GLY A 431 14.39 1.11 -41.32
C GLY A 431 12.90 0.75 -41.37
N LYS A 432 12.52 -0.44 -40.88
CA LYS A 432 11.13 -0.89 -40.73
C LYS A 432 10.69 -0.83 -39.27
N GLN A 433 9.41 -1.13 -39.05
CA GLN A 433 8.84 -1.33 -37.73
C GLN A 433 9.59 -2.43 -36.95
N ALA A 434 10.03 -2.12 -35.73
CA ALA A 434 10.84 -2.98 -34.87
C ALA A 434 10.03 -3.92 -33.97
N PHE A 435 8.78 -3.56 -33.63
CA PHE A 435 7.93 -4.38 -32.77
C PHE A 435 6.46 -4.19 -33.12
N HIS A 436 5.61 -5.14 -32.76
CA HIS A 436 4.15 -5.07 -33.00
C HIS A 436 3.32 -4.91 -31.73
N ASP A 437 3.95 -5.13 -30.57
CA ASP A 437 3.26 -5.21 -29.28
C ASP A 437 2.83 -3.85 -28.75
N ARG A 438 1.78 -3.87 -27.93
CA ARG A 438 1.19 -2.66 -27.37
C ARG A 438 0.97 -2.85 -25.89
N TYR A 439 1.76 -2.16 -25.10
CA TYR A 439 1.76 -2.30 -23.65
C TYR A 439 1.69 -0.96 -22.94
N LEU A 440 1.09 -0.98 -21.76
CA LEU A 440 1.25 0.04 -20.75
C LEU A 440 1.84 -0.62 -19.50
N LEU A 441 3.09 -0.28 -19.17
CA LEU A 441 3.74 -0.67 -17.94
C LEU A 441 3.59 0.46 -16.92
N LEU A 442 3.07 0.16 -15.74
CA LEU A 442 2.96 1.08 -14.62
C LEU A 442 3.89 0.60 -13.51
N SER A 443 4.66 1.52 -12.93
CA SER A 443 5.49 1.28 -11.75
C SER A 443 4.87 2.05 -10.57
N PRO A 444 4.17 1.36 -9.67
CA PRO A 444 3.67 2.00 -8.45
C PRO A 444 4.80 2.52 -7.55
N HIS A 445 4.47 3.42 -6.62
CA HIS A 445 5.38 3.74 -5.51
C HIS A 445 5.54 2.58 -4.51
N GLU A 446 4.52 1.71 -4.44
CA GLU A 446 4.48 0.53 -3.57
C GLU A 446 3.91 -0.68 -4.33
N GLY A 447 4.60 -1.81 -4.26
CA GLY A 447 4.19 -3.09 -4.87
C GLY A 447 4.88 -3.39 -6.20
N GLU A 448 4.48 -4.51 -6.81
CA GLU A 448 5.01 -4.94 -8.11
C GLU A 448 4.53 -4.07 -9.28
N GLN A 449 5.29 -4.12 -10.37
CA GLN A 449 4.93 -3.48 -11.64
C GLN A 449 3.64 -4.08 -12.21
N GLU A 450 2.83 -3.24 -12.86
CA GLU A 450 1.60 -3.65 -13.52
C GLU A 450 1.77 -3.51 -15.02
N VAL A 451 1.46 -4.57 -15.79
CA VAL A 451 1.49 -4.53 -17.25
C VAL A 451 0.09 -4.70 -17.79
N TYR A 452 -0.29 -3.83 -18.73
CA TYR A 452 -1.54 -3.87 -19.44
C TYR A 452 -1.30 -4.06 -20.94
N LEU A 453 -2.09 -4.92 -21.56
CA LEU A 453 -2.10 -5.14 -23.00
C LEU A 453 -3.18 -4.24 -23.62
N LEU A 454 -2.82 -3.54 -24.70
CA LEU A 454 -3.75 -2.69 -25.45
C LEU A 454 -4.18 -3.41 -26.72
N SER A 455 -5.49 -3.58 -26.92
CA SER A 455 -5.98 -4.39 -28.05
C SER A 455 -5.69 -3.78 -29.42
N ASN A 456 -5.50 -2.47 -29.51
CA ASN A 456 -5.17 -1.73 -30.73
C ASN A 456 -4.22 -0.56 -30.39
N SER A 457 -3.68 0.13 -31.39
CA SER A 457 -2.83 1.29 -31.15
C SER A 457 -3.62 2.52 -30.72
N LEU A 458 -2.97 3.38 -29.92
CA LEU A 458 -3.54 4.61 -29.39
C LEU A 458 -3.86 5.63 -30.49
N ASN A 459 -3.23 5.51 -31.67
CA ASN A 459 -3.54 6.33 -32.85
C ASN A 459 -4.97 6.14 -33.39
N ARG A 460 -5.57 4.98 -33.14
CA ARG A 460 -6.95 4.67 -33.52
C ARG A 460 -7.77 4.14 -32.34
N MET A 461 -7.41 4.50 -31.11
CA MET A 461 -8.10 4.06 -29.90
C MET A 461 -9.60 4.32 -30.00
N ALA A 462 -10.43 3.28 -29.91
CA ALA A 462 -11.88 3.33 -29.95
C ALA A 462 -12.54 4.03 -31.17
N GLY A 463 -11.78 4.57 -32.14
CA GLY A 463 -12.33 5.37 -33.23
C GLY A 463 -12.96 4.53 -34.33
N ASN A 464 -12.15 3.65 -34.95
CA ASN A 464 -12.60 2.76 -36.03
C ASN A 464 -13.07 1.40 -35.52
N TRP A 465 -12.54 0.96 -34.37
CA TRP A 465 -12.79 -0.34 -33.76
C TRP A 465 -12.96 -0.16 -32.25
N PRO A 466 -13.65 -1.08 -31.55
CA PRO A 466 -13.60 -1.12 -30.11
C PRO A 466 -12.17 -1.23 -29.57
N PHE A 467 -11.98 -0.86 -28.31
CA PHE A 467 -10.68 -0.86 -27.66
C PHE A 467 -10.77 -1.53 -26.29
N CYS A 468 -9.80 -2.37 -25.98
CA CYS A 468 -9.69 -3.05 -24.70
C CYS A 468 -8.33 -2.76 -24.08
N ILE A 469 -8.34 -2.47 -22.79
CA ILE A 469 -7.16 -2.48 -21.93
C ILE A 469 -7.36 -3.63 -20.96
N SER A 470 -6.42 -4.57 -20.91
CA SER A 470 -6.49 -5.71 -19.99
C SER A 470 -5.19 -5.89 -19.24
N LYS A 471 -5.28 -6.05 -17.92
CA LYS A 471 -4.14 -6.28 -17.03
C LYS A 471 -3.65 -7.72 -17.22
N LEU A 472 -2.35 -7.87 -17.38
CA LEU A 472 -1.72 -9.18 -17.38
C LEU A 472 -1.72 -9.75 -15.95
N ASP A 473 -1.90 -11.07 -15.88
CA ASP A 473 -1.63 -11.82 -14.66
C ASP A 473 -0.20 -11.55 -14.17
N PRO A 474 0.05 -11.49 -12.84
CA PRO A 474 1.37 -11.13 -12.31
C PRO A 474 2.55 -11.92 -12.87
N ALA A 475 2.40 -13.22 -13.16
CA ALA A 475 3.49 -13.99 -13.74
C ALA A 475 3.83 -13.48 -15.16
N ALA A 476 2.83 -13.34 -16.02
CA ALA A 476 2.99 -12.81 -17.37
C ALA A 476 3.43 -11.34 -17.37
N ALA A 477 2.98 -10.55 -16.38
CA ALA A 477 3.35 -9.16 -16.23
C ALA A 477 4.84 -8.99 -15.95
N ARG A 478 5.47 -9.87 -15.15
CA ARG A 478 6.91 -9.83 -14.89
C ARG A 478 7.74 -10.08 -16.14
N ASP A 479 7.38 -11.10 -16.92
CA ASP A 479 8.07 -11.42 -18.18
C ASP A 479 7.89 -10.30 -19.21
N ALA A 480 6.67 -9.79 -19.37
CA ALA A 480 6.38 -8.67 -20.25
C ALA A 480 7.08 -7.38 -19.81
N ALA A 481 7.17 -7.11 -18.51
CA ALA A 481 7.90 -5.96 -17.98
C ALA A 481 9.39 -6.04 -18.32
N HIS A 482 10.01 -7.22 -18.20
CA HIS A 482 11.40 -7.42 -18.61
C HIS A 482 11.59 -7.12 -20.11
N TYR A 483 10.67 -7.58 -20.96
CA TYR A 483 10.68 -7.26 -22.39
C TYR A 483 10.56 -5.75 -22.67
N ILE A 484 9.60 -5.09 -22.03
CA ILE A 484 9.37 -3.64 -22.16
C ILE A 484 10.61 -2.86 -21.72
N VAL A 485 11.26 -3.25 -20.61
CA VAL A 485 12.51 -2.63 -20.14
C VAL A 485 13.63 -2.80 -21.17
N GLY A 486 13.72 -3.97 -21.81
CA GLY A 486 14.62 -4.20 -22.95
C GLY A 486 14.38 -3.19 -24.08
N LEU A 487 13.13 -3.01 -24.50
CA LEU A 487 12.78 -2.07 -25.57
C LEU A 487 13.13 -0.62 -25.20
N VAL A 488 12.91 -0.20 -23.94
CA VAL A 488 13.32 1.13 -23.45
C VAL A 488 14.83 1.36 -23.56
N GLN A 489 15.63 0.29 -23.52
CA GLN A 489 17.09 0.31 -23.71
C GLN A 489 17.52 0.13 -25.17
N GLY A 490 16.56 0.07 -26.10
CA GLY A 490 16.83 -0.15 -27.52
C GLY A 490 17.22 -1.59 -27.85
N ARG A 491 16.71 -2.56 -27.09
CA ARG A 491 17.02 -3.99 -27.29
C ARG A 491 15.73 -4.80 -27.36
N ASP A 492 15.68 -5.76 -28.27
CA ASP A 492 14.67 -6.80 -28.25
C ASP A 492 15.26 -8.04 -27.55
N ILE A 493 14.89 -8.23 -26.28
CA ILE A 493 15.42 -9.35 -25.48
C ILE A 493 14.82 -10.71 -25.89
N SER A 494 13.75 -10.73 -26.70
CA SER A 494 13.25 -11.97 -27.28
C SER A 494 14.17 -12.49 -28.39
N GLY A 495 15.01 -11.62 -28.95
CA GLY A 495 15.89 -11.92 -30.08
C GLY A 495 15.18 -11.97 -31.43
N SER A 496 13.90 -11.59 -31.50
CA SER A 496 13.09 -11.63 -32.72
C SER A 496 13.54 -10.57 -33.75
N THR A 497 13.98 -9.41 -33.26
CA THR A 497 14.44 -8.27 -34.06
C THR A 497 15.77 -7.73 -33.56
N LYS A 498 16.42 -6.87 -34.36
CA LYS A 498 17.62 -6.12 -33.96
C LYS A 498 17.33 -4.62 -33.98
N PRO A 499 16.56 -4.12 -33.00
CA PRO A 499 16.14 -2.73 -33.02
C PRO A 499 17.34 -1.78 -32.89
N GLU A 500 17.30 -0.72 -33.68
CA GLU A 500 18.20 0.42 -33.61
C GLU A 500 17.44 1.63 -33.06
N VAL A 501 18.03 2.34 -32.10
CA VAL A 501 17.48 3.60 -31.60
C VAL A 501 17.74 4.68 -32.65
N THR A 502 16.70 5.05 -33.40
CA THR A 502 16.80 6.06 -34.46
C THR A 502 16.42 7.46 -33.99
N PHE A 503 15.77 7.58 -32.84
CA PHE A 503 15.47 8.85 -32.19
C PHE A 503 15.33 8.66 -30.69
N GLN A 504 15.84 9.61 -29.90
CA GLN A 504 15.65 9.64 -28.46
C GLN A 504 15.49 11.09 -27.98
N TRP A 505 14.52 11.32 -27.11
CA TRP A 505 14.26 12.62 -26.51
C TRP A 505 13.96 12.50 -25.01
N PRO A 506 14.45 13.41 -24.14
CA PRO A 506 15.47 14.41 -24.46
C PRO A 506 16.77 13.72 -24.89
N HIS A 507 17.57 14.38 -25.73
CA HIS A 507 18.92 13.92 -25.99
C HIS A 507 19.68 13.95 -24.66
N HIS A 508 20.26 12.82 -24.24
CA HIS A 508 21.26 12.86 -23.19
C HIS A 508 22.46 13.62 -23.76
N GLU A 509 22.53 14.93 -23.49
CA GLU A 509 23.82 15.59 -23.45
C GLU A 509 24.57 14.91 -22.30
N ASN A 510 25.64 14.19 -22.63
CA ASN A 510 26.54 13.62 -21.63
C ASN A 510 26.89 14.71 -20.62
N SER A 511 26.43 14.52 -19.38
CA SER A 511 26.93 15.24 -18.21
C SER A 511 28.11 14.47 -17.65
#